data_AF-A0A349BYD2-F1
#
_entry.id   AF-A0A349BYD2-F1
#
_cell.length_a   1.000
_cell.length_b   1.000
_cell.length_c   1.000
_cell.angle_alpha   90.00
_cell.angle_beta   90.00
_cell.angle_gamma   90.00
#
_symmetry.space_group_name_H-M   'P 1'
#
loop_
_entity.id
_entity.type
_entity.pdbx_description
1 polymer ?
#
loop_
_entity_poly.entity_id
_entity_poly.type
_entity_poly.pdbx_seq_one_letter_code
_entity_poly.pdbx_strand_id
1 'polypeptide(L)' 'MERLNAWNTYDLEMQKACNELAADYMSFMDRSKTERECIDFFVNEAEKNGYTELSRAIAEKKQLAPGDGIYSVWMNKSMV' A
#
# COMPACT_ATOMS: atom_id res chain seq x y z
N MET A 1 20.69 -0.26 -27.77
CA MET A 1 19.45 -1.00 -27.44
C MET A 1 18.30 -0.05 -27.60
N GLU A 2 17.42 -0.29 -28.56
CA GLU A 2 16.15 0.44 -28.63
C GLU A 2 15.26 0.03 -27.45
N ARG A 3 14.64 1.00 -26.79
CA ARG A 3 13.63 0.74 -25.76
C ARG A 3 12.27 0.70 -26.45
N LEU A 4 11.62 -0.45 -26.40
CA LEU A 4 10.25 -0.62 -26.89
C LEU A 4 9.28 0.17 -26.00
N ASN A 5 8.27 0.78 -26.62
CA ASN A 5 7.21 1.48 -25.91
C ASN A 5 6.26 0.45 -25.27
N ALA A 6 5.94 0.63 -23.99
CA ALA A 6 5.07 -0.27 -23.23
C ALA A 6 3.67 -0.45 -23.87
N TRP A 7 3.14 0.58 -24.53
CA TRP A 7 1.85 0.51 -25.23
C TRP A 7 1.85 -0.44 -26.42
N ASN A 8 3.02 -0.65 -27.05
CA ASN A 8 3.17 -1.59 -28.16
C ASN A 8 3.27 -3.05 -27.68
N THR A 9 3.40 -3.28 -26.38
CA THR A 9 3.52 -4.61 -25.77
C THR A 9 2.27 -5.07 -25.02
N TYR A 10 1.26 -4.19 -24.85
CA TYR A 10 0.06 -4.52 -24.10
C TYR A 10 -1.08 -5.03 -24.98
N ASP A 11 -1.54 -6.24 -24.67
CA ASP A 11 -2.80 -6.78 -25.18
C ASP A 11 -4.01 -6.07 -24.56
N LEU A 12 -5.20 -6.26 -25.14
CA LEU A 12 -6.44 -5.63 -24.67
C LEU A 12 -6.75 -5.86 -23.18
N GLU A 13 -6.43 -7.04 -22.65
CA GLU A 13 -6.60 -7.34 -21.22
C GLU A 13 -5.59 -6.58 -20.35
N MET A 14 -4.34 -6.50 -20.80
CA MET A 14 -3.29 -5.75 -20.09
C MET A 14 -3.58 -4.24 -20.11
N GLN A 15 -4.15 -3.72 -21.20
CA GLN A 15 -4.59 -2.32 -21.26
C GLN A 15 -5.73 -2.05 -20.29
N LYS A 16 -6.69 -2.97 -20.13
CA LYS A 16 -7.74 -2.84 -19.12
C LYS A 16 -7.17 -2.82 -17.70
N ALA A 17 -6.31 -3.80 -17.37
CA ALA A 17 -5.65 -3.85 -16.06
C ALA A 17 -4.81 -2.59 -15.78
N CYS A 18 -4.13 -2.05 -16.80
CA CYS A 18 -3.38 -0.80 -16.68
C CYS A 18 -4.29 0.40 -16.38
N ASN A 19 -5.46 0.47 -17.02
CA ASN A 19 -6.43 1.55 -16.78
C ASN A 19 -7.10 1.42 -15.41
N GLU A 20 -7.40 0.20 -14.95
CA GLU A 20 -7.92 -0.05 -13.60
C GLU A 20 -6.90 0.37 -12.54
N LEU A 21 -5.64 -0.03 -12.70
CA LEU A 21 -4.55 0.40 -11.82
C LEU A 21 -4.38 1.92 -11.81
N ALA A 22 -4.51 2.57 -12.98
CA ALA A 22 -4.44 4.02 -13.07
C ALA A 22 -5.62 4.70 -12.35
N ALA A 23 -6.84 4.15 -12.45
CA ALA A 23 -8.02 4.67 -11.77
C ALA A 23 -7.92 4.52 -10.24
N ASP A 24 -7.39 3.40 -9.77
CA ASP A 24 -7.13 3.16 -8.35
C ASP A 24 -6.06 4.12 -7.82
N TYR A 25 -4.98 4.33 -8.58
CA TYR A 25 -3.94 5.30 -8.25
C TYR A 25 -4.50 6.73 -8.16
N MET A 26 -5.35 7.13 -9.11
CA MET A 26 -6.02 8.43 -9.05
C MET A 26 -6.91 8.56 -7.81
N SER A 27 -7.68 7.52 -7.50
CA SER A 27 -8.55 7.48 -6.31
C SER A 27 -7.75 7.55 -5.01
N PHE A 28 -6.57 6.94 -4.97
CA PHE A 28 -5.63 7.06 -3.86
C PHE A 28 -5.16 8.51 -3.73
N MET A 29 -4.64 9.12 -4.80
CA MET A 29 -4.16 10.50 -4.77
C MET A 29 -5.24 11.52 -4.36
N ASP A 30 -6.51 11.30 -4.76
CA ASP A 30 -7.61 12.17 -4.37
C ASP A 30 -7.94 12.11 -2.87
N ARG A 31 -7.70 10.96 -2.24
CA ARG A 31 -7.95 10.75 -0.80
C ARG A 31 -6.74 11.11 0.07
N SER A 32 -5.54 11.07 -0.48
CA SER A 32 -4.29 11.15 0.28
C SER A 32 -3.54 12.47 -0.02
N LYS A 33 -4.17 13.61 0.29
CA LYS A 33 -3.64 14.94 -0.04
C LYS A 33 -2.60 15.44 0.96
N THR A 34 -2.57 14.87 2.15
CA THR A 34 -1.62 15.19 3.23
C THR A 34 -0.93 13.93 3.74
N GLU A 35 0.25 14.05 4.36
CA GLU A 35 1.00 12.86 4.84
C GLU A 35 0.20 12.04 5.87
N ARG A 36 -0.66 12.71 6.65
CA ARG A 36 -1.54 12.04 7.62
C ARG A 36 -2.62 11.21 6.94
N GLU A 37 -3.28 11.75 5.92
CA GLU A 37 -4.29 11.01 5.15
C GLU A 37 -3.68 9.83 4.38
N CYS A 38 -2.45 9.99 3.86
CA CYS A 38 -1.69 8.88 3.28
C CYS A 38 -1.53 7.74 4.29
N ILE A 39 -1.11 8.07 5.51
CA ILE A 39 -0.83 7.05 6.53
C ILE A 39 -2.11 6.43 7.05
N ASP A 40 -3.16 7.21 7.26
CA ASP A 40 -4.47 6.68 7.63
C ASP A 40 -4.99 5.70 6.56
N PHE A 41 -4.80 6.01 5.26
CA PHE A 41 -5.15 5.08 4.19
C PHE A 41 -4.35 3.78 4.27
N PHE A 42 -3.02 3.87 4.41
CA PHE A 42 -2.17 2.68 4.47
C PHE A 42 -2.38 1.85 5.74
N VAL A 43 -2.65 2.48 6.89
CA VAL A 43 -2.99 1.79 8.13
C VAL A 43 -4.28 1.00 7.97
N ASN A 44 -5.33 1.62 7.41
CA ASN A 44 -6.59 0.93 7.13
C ASN A 44 -6.39 -0.25 6.18
N GLU A 45 -5.56 -0.09 5.16
CA GLU A 45 -5.28 -1.15 4.19
C GLU A 45 -4.41 -2.27 4.79
N ALA A 46 -3.45 -1.93 5.66
CA ALA A 46 -2.64 -2.88 6.40
C ALA A 46 -3.51 -3.69 7.37
N GLU A 47 -4.39 -3.05 8.14
CA GLU A 47 -5.32 -3.73 9.05
C GLU A 47 -6.27 -4.66 8.29
N LYS A 48 -6.80 -4.25 7.13
CA LYS A 48 -7.63 -5.13 6.27
C LYS A 48 -6.89 -6.36 5.77
N ASN A 49 -5.62 -6.22 5.42
CA ASN A 49 -4.78 -7.32 4.97
C ASN A 49 -4.24 -8.18 6.13
N GLY A 50 -4.64 -7.90 7.37
CA GLY A 50 -4.27 -8.68 8.55
C GLY A 50 -2.91 -8.33 9.15
N TYR A 51 -2.31 -7.20 8.76
CA TYR A 51 -1.09 -6.73 9.38
C TYR A 51 -1.38 -6.18 10.78
N THR A 52 -0.43 -6.38 11.71
CA THR A 52 -0.56 -5.93 13.10
C THR A 52 0.37 -4.74 13.37
N GLU A 53 -0.10 -3.75 14.11
CA GLU A 53 0.76 -2.63 14.52
C GLU A 53 1.82 -3.10 15.54
N LEU A 54 3.09 -2.75 15.31
CA LEU A 54 4.21 -3.09 16.18
C LEU A 54 4.00 -2.65 17.63
N SER A 55 3.46 -1.44 17.84
CA SER A 55 3.14 -0.91 19.17
C SER A 55 2.14 -1.79 19.93
N ARG A 56 1.12 -2.30 19.22
CA ARG A 56 0.12 -3.21 19.78
C ARG A 56 0.73 -4.57 20.10
N ALA A 57 1.52 -5.12 19.18
CA ALA A 57 2.21 -6.40 19.40
C ALA A 57 3.16 -6.36 20.61
N ILE A 58 3.87 -5.25 20.81
CA ILE A 58 4.72 -5.03 22.00
C ILE A 58 3.88 -4.94 23.28
N ALA A 59 2.76 -4.18 23.25
CA ALA A 59 1.87 -4.05 24.40
C ALA A 59 1.23 -5.38 24.82
N GLU A 60 0.88 -6.22 23.84
CA GLU A 60 0.30 -7.55 24.05
C GLU A 60 1.34 -8.63 24.38
N LYS A 61 2.64 -8.28 24.36
CA LYS A 61 3.78 -9.23 24.49
C LYS A 61 3.66 -10.41 23.53
N LYS A 62 3.13 -10.16 22.33
CA LYS A 62 2.88 -11.20 21.33
C LYS A 62 4.23 -11.69 20.78
N GLN A 63 4.41 -13.00 20.75
CA GLN A 63 5.60 -13.61 20.17
C GLN A 63 5.46 -13.60 18.65
N LEU A 64 6.34 -12.88 17.96
CA LEU A 64 6.30 -12.74 16.51
C LEU A 64 6.91 -13.98 15.85
N ALA A 65 6.20 -14.56 14.87
CA ALA A 65 6.64 -15.70 14.10
C ALA A 65 7.01 -15.28 12.65
N PRO A 66 7.85 -16.06 11.95
CA PRO A 66 8.12 -15.84 10.54
C PRO A 66 6.81 -15.94 9.72
N GLY A 67 6.45 -14.86 9.04
CA GLY A 67 5.19 -14.75 8.28
C GLY A 67 4.18 -13.76 8.86
N ASP A 68 4.40 -13.27 10.08
CA ASP A 68 3.59 -12.18 10.63
C ASP A 68 3.88 -10.86 9.88
N GLY A 69 2.84 -10.29 9.27
CA GLY A 69 2.88 -8.94 8.71
C GLY A 69 2.77 -7.92 9.84
N ILE A 70 3.79 -7.09 10.01
CA ILE A 70 3.82 -6.05 11.04
C ILE A 70 4.08 -4.72 10.36
N TYR A 71 3.43 -3.66 10.83
CA TYR A 71 3.74 -2.29 10.44
C TYR A 71 3.93 -1.41 11.67
N SER A 72 4.68 -0.32 11.52
CA SER A 72 4.92 0.68 12.56
C SER A 72 4.67 2.07 12.02
N VAL A 73 3.87 2.88 12.71
CA VAL A 73 3.61 4.27 12.35
C VAL A 73 4.41 5.20 13.25
N TRP A 74 5.19 6.09 12.66
CA TRP A 74 5.93 7.13 13.36
C TRP A 74 5.23 8.48 13.21
N MET A 75 4.69 8.99 14.33
CA MET A 75 4.06 10.32 14.46
C MET A 75 2.98 10.64 13.40
N ASN A 76 2.32 9.62 12.84
CA ASN A 76 1.41 9.76 11.70
C ASN A 76 2.02 10.55 10.53
N LYS A 77 3.34 10.39 10.32
CA LYS A 77 4.13 11.00 9.24
C LYS A 77 5.04 10.02 8.50
N SER A 78 5.26 8.84 9.05
CA SER A 78 5.97 7.76 8.35
C SER A 78 5.41 6.41 8.77
N MET A 79 5.42 5.43 7.87
CA MET A 79 5.03 4.05 8.14
C MET A 79 6.11 3.11 7.59
N VAL A 80 6.44 2.05 8.34
CA VAL A 80 7.40 1.00 7.97
C VAL A 80 6.75 -0.35 8.16
#